data_AF-A0A7X8R6I9-F1
#
_entry.id   AF-A0A7X8R6I9-F1
#
_cell.length_a   1.000
_cell.length_b   1.000
_cell.length_c   1.000
_cell.angle_alpha   90.00
_cell.angle_beta   90.00
_cell.angle_gamma   90.00
#
_symmetry.space_group_name_H-M   'P 1'
#
loop_
_entity.id
_entity.type
_entity.pdbx_description
1 polymer ?
#
loop_
_entity_poly.entity_id
_entity_poly.type
_entity_poly.pdbx_seq_one_letter_code
_entity_poly.pdbx_strand_id
1 'polypeptide(L)'
;MERTKCIIPLSILQLTVWLSLSLYGGIRDPNQQADLLIITPEKWQDVLTPYLTYRQNSGIKAVVITLEQIQREFPVDTLLAESIHQAIWTAVKRWQAPAPGSVLLVGDAEYLPSFQLYNATMRAWYTIDQCYALSPEKDSRIPQLAIGRFPVNTEEELALIIQKTIAFENRQYLLDFTAVTDSADQKFFSQQMDSLAGLIPRSVTWSRIDTWVDSPNAGNRADLLRTFDEGCRNLLFLGHTNEHQWMRDSLLLITNLARLNPAAPPSLVILMGCDNNFALAHDSTIVERLL
;
A
#
# COMPACT_ATOMS: atom_id res chain seq x y z
N MET A 1 -26.73 -26.30 64.64
CA MET A 1 -25.36 -25.80 64.42
C MET A 1 -24.96 -26.20 63.02
N GLU A 2 -25.12 -25.23 62.12
CA GLU A 2 -25.22 -25.39 60.67
C GLU A 2 -23.87 -25.63 60.00
N ARG A 3 -23.88 -26.49 58.97
CA ARG A 3 -22.80 -26.62 57.99
C ARG A 3 -23.06 -25.63 56.87
N THR A 4 -22.28 -24.55 56.83
CA THR A 4 -22.36 -23.57 55.75
C THR A 4 -21.70 -24.13 54.50
N LYS A 5 -22.50 -24.40 53.46
CA LYS A 5 -22.03 -24.68 52.10
C LYS A 5 -21.47 -23.38 51.51
N CYS A 6 -20.18 -23.36 51.20
CA CYS A 6 -19.61 -22.29 50.37
C CYS A 6 -19.92 -22.60 48.90
N ILE A 7 -20.93 -21.93 48.36
CA ILE A 7 -21.25 -21.90 46.94
C ILE A 7 -20.41 -20.76 46.36
N ILE A 8 -19.39 -21.10 45.58
CA ILE A 8 -18.64 -20.12 44.80
C ILE A 8 -19.39 -19.94 43.47
N PRO A 9 -19.72 -18.71 43.06
CA PRO A 9 -20.53 -18.47 41.88
C PRO A 9 -19.75 -18.81 40.62
N LEU A 10 -20.44 -19.50 39.71
CA LEU A 10 -20.00 -19.88 38.38
C LEU A 10 -19.98 -18.64 37.46
N SER A 11 -19.05 -17.72 37.69
CA SER A 11 -18.90 -16.52 36.86
C SER A 11 -17.46 -16.08 36.93
N ILE A 12 -16.78 -16.14 35.77
CA ILE A 12 -15.41 -15.67 35.41
C ILE A 12 -14.62 -16.74 34.62
N LEU A 13 -15.13 -17.97 34.46
CA LEU A 13 -14.47 -19.00 33.63
C LEU A 13 -15.04 -19.14 32.21
N GLN A 14 -15.45 -18.03 31.56
CA GLN A 14 -16.07 -18.07 30.22
C GLN A 14 -15.69 -16.93 29.26
N LEU A 15 -14.58 -16.20 29.49
CA LEU A 15 -14.13 -15.15 28.55
C LEU A 15 -12.75 -15.39 27.92
N THR A 16 -12.26 -16.62 27.92
CA THR A 16 -10.97 -16.99 27.29
C THR A 16 -11.02 -18.39 26.72
N VAL A 17 -11.91 -18.63 25.76
CA VAL A 17 -11.81 -19.70 24.74
C VAL A 17 -12.52 -19.14 23.50
N TRP A 18 -12.04 -19.48 22.31
CA TRP A 18 -12.49 -19.07 20.97
C TRP A 18 -11.76 -17.87 20.32
N LEU A 19 -10.43 -17.86 20.35
CA LEU A 19 -9.68 -17.56 19.12
C LEU A 19 -9.38 -18.92 18.46
N SER A 20 -10.42 -19.57 17.95
CA SER A 20 -10.28 -20.79 17.18
C SER A 20 -9.62 -20.45 15.85
N LEU A 21 -8.46 -21.04 15.60
CA LEU A 21 -8.05 -21.42 14.25
C LEU A 21 -9.29 -21.86 13.45
N SER A 22 -9.45 -21.31 12.24
CA SER A 22 -10.45 -21.68 11.23
C SER A 22 -11.93 -21.40 11.58
N LEU A 23 -12.42 -20.19 11.31
CA LEU A 23 -13.87 -19.96 11.09
C LEU A 23 -14.20 -18.83 10.11
N TYR A 24 -13.27 -18.40 9.26
CA TYR A 24 -13.70 -17.94 7.94
C TYR A 24 -13.98 -19.20 7.12
N GLY A 25 -15.11 -19.22 6.40
CA GLY A 25 -15.34 -20.25 5.40
C GLY A 25 -14.15 -20.34 4.45
N GLY A 26 -14.04 -21.45 3.70
CA GLY A 26 -13.11 -21.48 2.58
C GLY A 26 -13.45 -20.36 1.60
N ILE A 27 -12.49 -19.87 0.82
CA ILE A 27 -12.69 -18.82 -0.19
C ILE A 27 -13.84 -19.17 -1.15
N ARG A 28 -14.12 -20.47 -1.32
CA ARG A 28 -15.24 -21.02 -2.09
C ARG A 28 -16.62 -20.92 -1.46
N ASP A 29 -16.73 -20.59 -0.17
CA ASP A 29 -17.99 -20.45 0.55
C ASP A 29 -18.74 -19.18 0.10
N PRO A 30 -19.92 -19.31 -0.51
CA PRO A 30 -20.69 -18.17 -1.00
C PRO A 30 -21.29 -17.31 0.13
N ASN A 31 -21.28 -17.76 1.39
CA ASN A 31 -21.81 -17.00 2.52
C ASN A 31 -20.84 -15.95 3.08
N GLN A 32 -19.66 -15.85 2.50
CA GLN A 32 -18.71 -14.77 2.81
C GLN A 32 -19.11 -13.45 2.16
N GLN A 33 -18.52 -12.36 2.66
CA GLN A 33 -18.74 -10.99 2.20
C GLN A 33 -17.61 -10.12 2.75
N ALA A 34 -17.02 -9.25 1.92
CA ALA A 34 -16.01 -8.28 2.31
C ALA A 34 -15.94 -7.14 1.30
N ASP A 35 -15.53 -5.95 1.73
CA ASP A 35 -15.20 -4.82 0.85
C ASP A 35 -13.72 -4.88 0.40
N LEU A 36 -12.85 -5.33 1.32
CA LEU A 36 -11.41 -5.44 1.15
C LEU A 36 -10.93 -6.87 1.42
N LEU A 37 -10.21 -7.46 0.46
CA LEU A 37 -9.42 -8.66 0.69
C LEU A 37 -7.99 -8.29 1.05
N ILE A 38 -7.46 -8.89 2.11
CA ILE A 38 -6.05 -8.78 2.47
C ILE A 38 -5.41 -10.15 2.25
N ILE A 39 -4.37 -10.21 1.42
CA ILE A 39 -3.65 -11.45 1.10
C ILE A 39 -2.26 -11.39 1.70
N THR A 40 -1.92 -12.35 2.55
CA THR A 40 -0.71 -12.33 3.39
C THR A 40 -0.23 -13.75 3.72
N PRO A 41 1.05 -13.98 4.03
CA PRO A 41 1.47 -15.19 4.75
C PRO A 41 0.75 -15.35 6.10
N GLU A 42 0.43 -16.58 6.50
CA GLU A 42 -0.28 -16.90 7.76
C GLU A 42 0.44 -16.34 8.99
N LYS A 43 1.78 -16.34 8.99
CA LYS A 43 2.60 -15.79 10.09
C LYS A 43 2.31 -14.32 10.43
N TRP A 44 1.76 -13.53 9.50
CA TRP A 44 1.51 -12.09 9.71
C TRP A 44 0.05 -11.75 9.96
N GLN A 45 -0.84 -12.75 10.00
CA GLN A 45 -2.28 -12.52 10.17
C GLN A 45 -2.60 -11.75 11.45
N ASP A 46 -1.95 -12.09 12.56
CA ASP A 46 -2.22 -11.46 13.86
C ASP A 46 -1.74 -10.00 13.91
N VAL A 47 -0.65 -9.68 13.20
CA VAL A 47 -0.06 -8.33 13.12
C VAL A 47 -1.02 -7.35 12.43
N LEU A 48 -1.92 -7.84 11.58
CA LEU A 48 -2.94 -7.03 10.90
C LEU A 48 -4.10 -6.59 11.81
N THR A 49 -4.21 -7.11 13.03
CA THR A 49 -5.33 -6.81 13.95
C THR A 49 -5.62 -5.31 14.13
N PRO A 50 -4.62 -4.43 14.33
CA PRO A 50 -4.87 -2.98 14.43
C PRO A 50 -5.46 -2.39 13.15
N TYR A 51 -4.99 -2.84 11.98
CA TYR A 51 -5.49 -2.40 10.68
C TYR A 51 -6.92 -2.87 10.43
N LEU A 52 -7.23 -4.14 10.72
CA LEU A 52 -8.57 -4.69 10.60
C LEU A 52 -9.57 -3.96 11.50
N THR A 53 -9.19 -3.70 12.75
CA THR A 53 -10.00 -2.94 13.70
C THR A 53 -10.27 -1.52 13.20
N TYR A 54 -9.23 -0.85 12.68
CA TYR A 54 -9.37 0.48 12.12
C TYR A 54 -10.30 0.50 10.90
N ARG A 55 -10.16 -0.44 9.96
CA ARG A 55 -11.03 -0.55 8.78
C ARG A 55 -12.48 -0.81 9.16
N GLN A 56 -12.71 -1.72 10.11
CA GLN A 56 -14.05 -2.01 10.62
C GLN A 56 -14.70 -0.76 11.24
N ASN A 57 -13.95 0.03 12.01
CA ASN A 57 -14.43 1.28 12.59
C ASN A 57 -14.71 2.37 11.54
N SER A 58 -13.99 2.33 10.42
CA SER A 58 -14.22 3.20 9.25
C SER A 58 -15.32 2.67 8.31
N GLY A 59 -16.02 1.59 8.67
CA GLY A 59 -17.12 1.01 7.88
C GLY A 59 -16.67 0.14 6.72
N ILE A 60 -15.40 -0.29 6.68
CA ILE A 60 -14.84 -1.19 5.65
C ILE A 60 -14.70 -2.58 6.26
N LYS A 61 -15.41 -3.57 5.70
CA LYS A 61 -15.28 -4.97 6.09
C LYS A 61 -14.08 -5.58 5.38
N ALA A 62 -12.97 -5.73 6.10
CA ALA A 62 -11.76 -6.38 5.61
C ALA A 62 -11.72 -7.87 6.02
N VAL A 63 -11.30 -8.74 5.10
CA VAL A 63 -11.09 -10.17 5.35
C VAL A 63 -9.67 -10.56 4.97
N VAL A 64 -8.99 -11.30 5.85
CA VAL A 64 -7.66 -11.85 5.59
C VAL A 64 -7.78 -13.22 4.98
N ILE A 65 -7.07 -13.43 3.87
CA ILE A 65 -6.89 -14.72 3.22
C ILE A 65 -5.39 -15.04 3.23
N THR A 66 -5.01 -16.20 3.78
CA THR A 66 -3.58 -16.56 3.85
C THR A 66 -3.10 -17.24 2.57
N LEU A 67 -1.80 -17.13 2.28
CA LEU A 67 -1.19 -17.84 1.15
C LEU A 67 -1.30 -19.35 1.27
N GLU A 68 -1.17 -19.85 2.50
CA GLU A 68 -1.31 -21.25 2.87
C GLU A 68 -2.76 -21.74 2.64
N GLN A 69 -3.76 -20.87 2.87
CA GLN A 69 -5.14 -21.16 2.49
C GLN A 69 -5.32 -21.20 0.98
N ILE A 70 -4.78 -20.20 0.25
CA ILE A 70 -4.85 -20.15 -1.22
C ILE A 70 -4.22 -21.39 -1.85
N GLN A 71 -3.06 -21.83 -1.37
CA GLN A 71 -2.38 -23.03 -1.88
C GLN A 71 -3.20 -24.31 -1.65
N ARG A 72 -3.88 -24.42 -0.49
CA ARG A 72 -4.77 -25.57 -0.20
C ARG A 72 -6.03 -25.56 -1.06
N GLU A 73 -6.62 -24.39 -1.30
CA GLU A 73 -7.89 -24.29 -2.02
C GLU A 73 -7.72 -24.22 -3.54
N PHE A 74 -6.69 -23.53 -4.04
CA PHE A 74 -6.43 -23.28 -5.46
C PHE A 74 -5.04 -23.79 -5.87
N PRO A 75 -4.80 -25.11 -5.82
CA PRO A 75 -3.53 -25.66 -6.26
C PRO A 75 -3.36 -25.43 -7.77
N VAL A 76 -2.39 -24.61 -8.14
CA VAL A 76 -1.90 -24.48 -9.50
C VAL A 76 -0.42 -24.86 -9.45
N ASP A 77 -0.02 -25.85 -10.22
CA ASP A 77 1.36 -26.33 -10.22
C ASP A 77 2.31 -25.17 -10.54
N THR A 78 3.23 -24.87 -9.61
CA THR A 78 4.34 -23.90 -9.73
C THR A 78 3.99 -22.41 -9.88
N LEU A 79 2.71 -22.02 -9.82
CA LEU A 79 2.27 -20.68 -10.23
C LEU A 79 1.40 -20.01 -9.15
N LEU A 80 2.06 -19.52 -8.10
CA LEU A 80 1.38 -18.90 -6.95
C LEU A 80 0.62 -17.61 -7.34
N ALA A 81 1.11 -16.84 -8.32
CA ALA A 81 0.39 -15.65 -8.81
C ALA A 81 -0.96 -16.04 -9.43
N GLU A 82 -1.01 -17.12 -10.19
CA GLU A 82 -2.23 -17.65 -10.79
C GLU A 82 -3.19 -18.17 -9.72
N SER A 83 -2.70 -18.86 -8.69
CA SER A 83 -3.52 -19.27 -7.54
C SER A 83 -4.12 -18.07 -6.80
N ILE A 84 -3.34 -17.00 -6.57
CA ILE A 84 -3.81 -15.76 -5.95
C ILE A 84 -4.88 -15.09 -6.83
N HIS A 85 -4.65 -14.99 -8.14
CA HIS A 85 -5.62 -14.42 -9.09
C HIS A 85 -6.94 -15.22 -9.07
N GLN A 86 -6.87 -16.55 -9.11
CA GLN A 86 -8.05 -17.42 -9.03
C GLN A 86 -8.80 -17.26 -7.70
N ALA A 87 -8.09 -17.13 -6.58
CA ALA A 87 -8.69 -16.91 -5.26
C ALA A 87 -9.46 -15.58 -5.21
N ILE A 88 -8.83 -14.48 -5.65
CA ILE A 88 -9.45 -13.14 -5.72
C ILE A 88 -10.73 -13.21 -6.54
N TRP A 89 -10.66 -13.75 -7.76
CA TRP A 89 -11.81 -13.79 -8.66
C TRP A 89 -12.88 -14.80 -8.26
N THR A 90 -12.55 -15.81 -7.45
CA THR A 90 -13.56 -16.67 -6.83
C THR A 90 -14.33 -15.91 -5.76
N ALA A 91 -13.64 -15.16 -4.89
CA ALA A 91 -14.29 -14.34 -3.87
C ALA A 91 -15.19 -13.26 -4.51
N VAL A 92 -14.69 -12.51 -5.50
CA VAL A 92 -15.45 -11.47 -6.20
C VAL A 92 -16.74 -12.01 -6.83
N LYS A 93 -16.72 -13.25 -7.36
CA LYS A 93 -17.87 -13.83 -8.06
C LYS A 93 -18.87 -14.52 -7.13
N ARG A 94 -18.40 -15.12 -6.04
CA ARG A 94 -19.22 -16.04 -5.22
C ARG A 94 -19.73 -15.43 -3.93
N TRP A 95 -19.00 -14.48 -3.37
CA TRP A 95 -19.35 -13.89 -2.08
C TRP A 95 -20.59 -12.99 -2.21
N GLN A 96 -21.32 -12.84 -1.11
CA GLN A 96 -22.49 -11.97 -1.06
C GLN A 96 -22.11 -10.52 -1.30
N ALA A 97 -23.05 -9.74 -1.83
CA ALA A 97 -22.86 -8.31 -2.05
C ALA A 97 -22.86 -7.52 -0.71
N PRO A 98 -22.06 -6.45 -0.58
CA PRO A 98 -20.93 -6.09 -1.44
C PRO A 98 -19.85 -7.16 -1.45
N ALA A 99 -19.50 -7.59 -2.67
CA ALA A 99 -18.35 -8.43 -2.93
C ALA A 99 -17.09 -7.56 -2.94
N PRO A 100 -15.88 -8.14 -2.80
CA PRO A 100 -14.66 -7.37 -2.72
C PRO A 100 -14.47 -6.41 -3.89
N GLY A 101 -14.28 -5.12 -3.59
CA GLY A 101 -13.93 -4.08 -4.56
C GLY A 101 -12.46 -3.68 -4.50
N SER A 102 -11.74 -4.17 -3.50
CA SER A 102 -10.33 -3.82 -3.24
C SER A 102 -9.54 -5.02 -2.76
N VAL A 103 -8.26 -5.07 -3.12
CA VAL A 103 -7.28 -6.06 -2.67
C VAL A 103 -6.04 -5.36 -2.12
N LEU A 104 -5.58 -5.79 -0.95
CA LEU A 104 -4.31 -5.39 -0.36
C LEU A 104 -3.40 -6.61 -0.27
N LEU A 105 -2.27 -6.56 -0.95
CA LEU A 105 -1.20 -7.53 -0.86
C LEU A 105 -0.29 -7.14 0.33
N VAL A 106 0.00 -8.06 1.24
CA VAL A 106 0.84 -7.79 2.42
C VAL A 106 2.04 -8.73 2.41
N GLY A 107 3.17 -8.19 1.99
CA GLY A 107 4.43 -8.88 1.80
C GLY A 107 5.19 -8.39 0.58
N ASP A 108 6.51 -8.51 0.65
CA ASP A 108 7.41 -8.24 -0.47
C ASP A 108 7.28 -9.31 -1.59
N ALA A 109 7.92 -9.08 -2.74
CA ALA A 109 7.95 -9.95 -3.90
C ALA A 109 8.53 -11.35 -3.59
N GLU A 110 9.33 -11.50 -2.53
CA GLU A 110 9.81 -12.80 -2.04
C GLU A 110 8.67 -13.69 -1.54
N TYR A 111 7.63 -13.11 -0.94
CA TYR A 111 6.48 -13.83 -0.39
C TYR A 111 5.30 -13.86 -1.36
N LEU A 112 5.04 -12.73 -2.01
CA LEU A 112 3.88 -12.46 -2.82
C LEU A 112 4.32 -12.11 -4.23
N PRO A 113 4.37 -13.09 -5.17
CA PRO A 113 4.82 -12.80 -6.53
C PRO A 113 3.87 -11.79 -7.17
N SER A 114 4.36 -11.09 -8.19
CA SER A 114 3.51 -10.37 -9.14
C SER A 114 3.65 -11.01 -10.52
N PHE A 115 2.78 -10.62 -11.44
CA PHE A 115 2.91 -11.04 -12.83
C PHE A 115 4.11 -10.37 -13.49
N GLN A 116 4.80 -11.11 -14.36
CA GLN A 116 5.84 -10.57 -15.23
C GLN A 116 5.30 -10.40 -16.65
N LEU A 117 5.38 -9.18 -17.17
CA LEU A 117 4.98 -8.85 -18.54
C LEU A 117 6.15 -8.32 -19.33
N TYR A 118 6.32 -8.82 -20.55
CA TYR A 118 7.29 -8.29 -21.49
C TYR A 118 6.72 -7.07 -22.23
N ASN A 119 7.38 -5.94 -22.10
CA ASN A 119 7.08 -4.75 -22.89
C ASN A 119 7.97 -4.75 -24.14
N ALA A 120 7.36 -5.01 -25.31
CA ALA A 120 8.08 -5.07 -26.57
C ALA A 120 8.68 -3.71 -27.00
N THR A 121 8.03 -2.60 -26.64
CA THR A 121 8.49 -1.24 -26.97
C THR A 121 9.76 -0.90 -26.19
N MET A 122 9.76 -1.20 -24.89
CA MET A 122 10.91 -0.97 -23.99
C MET A 122 11.94 -2.11 -24.05
N ARG A 123 11.58 -3.24 -24.68
CA ARG A 123 12.36 -4.48 -24.74
C ARG A 123 12.78 -4.99 -23.35
N ALA A 124 11.92 -4.82 -22.36
CA ALA A 124 12.18 -5.12 -20.95
C ALA A 124 11.01 -5.86 -20.30
N TRP A 125 11.30 -6.59 -19.23
CA TRP A 125 10.30 -7.24 -18.37
C TRP A 125 9.91 -6.32 -17.23
N TYR A 126 8.62 -6.30 -16.89
CA TYR A 126 8.07 -5.52 -15.80
C TYR A 126 7.24 -6.40 -14.88
N THR A 127 7.38 -6.15 -13.58
CA THR A 127 6.61 -6.78 -12.51
C THR A 127 5.39 -5.91 -12.22
N ILE A 128 4.18 -6.51 -12.25
CA ILE A 128 2.92 -5.76 -12.22
C ILE A 128 1.86 -6.45 -11.35
N ASP A 129 1.41 -5.78 -10.29
CA ASP A 129 0.32 -6.27 -9.44
C ASP A 129 -1.05 -6.03 -10.08
N GLN A 130 -1.19 -5.02 -10.94
CA GLN A 130 -2.46 -4.65 -11.57
C GLN A 130 -3.09 -5.79 -12.37
N CYS A 131 -2.32 -6.81 -12.78
CA CYS A 131 -2.83 -8.04 -13.37
C CYS A 131 -3.77 -8.83 -12.44
N TYR A 132 -3.58 -8.77 -11.12
CA TYR A 132 -4.51 -9.35 -10.14
C TYR A 132 -5.92 -8.76 -10.24
N ALA A 133 -6.02 -7.49 -10.61
CA ALA A 133 -7.27 -6.76 -10.74
C ALA A 133 -7.94 -6.91 -12.12
N LEU A 134 -7.35 -7.67 -13.05
CA LEU A 134 -7.95 -7.94 -14.37
C LEU A 134 -8.90 -9.14 -14.29
N SER A 135 -10.13 -8.95 -14.75
CA SER A 135 -11.13 -10.01 -14.73
C SER A 135 -10.81 -11.10 -15.76
N PRO A 136 -10.82 -12.39 -15.38
CA PRO A 136 -10.61 -13.48 -16.34
C PRO A 136 -11.77 -13.64 -17.34
N GLU A 137 -12.94 -13.03 -17.07
CA GLU A 137 -14.12 -13.12 -17.95
C GLU A 137 -14.25 -11.94 -18.90
N LYS A 138 -13.50 -10.87 -18.68
CA LYS A 138 -13.51 -9.69 -19.54
C LYS A 138 -12.22 -9.69 -20.35
N ASP A 139 -12.36 -9.63 -21.67
CA ASP A 139 -11.24 -9.28 -22.54
C ASP A 139 -10.98 -7.78 -22.43
N SER A 140 -10.44 -7.36 -21.29
CA SER A 140 -10.19 -5.96 -20.96
C SER A 140 -8.89 -5.82 -20.19
N ARG A 141 -8.11 -4.81 -20.57
CA ARG A 141 -6.89 -4.39 -19.85
C ARG A 141 -7.19 -3.34 -18.77
N ILE A 142 -8.45 -3.18 -18.40
CA ILE A 142 -8.90 -2.20 -17.41
C ILE A 142 -9.08 -2.93 -16.06
N PRO A 143 -8.31 -2.56 -15.02
CA PRO A 143 -8.52 -3.07 -13.67
C PRO A 143 -9.98 -2.90 -13.22
N GLN A 144 -10.53 -3.96 -12.63
CA GLN A 144 -11.91 -4.01 -12.15
C GLN A 144 -11.99 -3.87 -10.62
N LEU A 145 -10.85 -3.91 -9.94
CA LEU A 145 -10.69 -3.79 -8.50
C LEU A 145 -9.59 -2.77 -8.21
N ALA A 146 -9.67 -2.08 -7.08
CA ALA A 146 -8.51 -1.37 -6.55
C ALA A 146 -7.49 -2.39 -6.03
N ILE A 147 -6.20 -2.15 -6.27
CA ILE A 147 -5.12 -2.98 -5.74
C ILE A 147 -4.00 -2.12 -5.19
N GLY A 148 -3.48 -2.52 -4.02
CA GLY A 148 -2.31 -1.95 -3.40
C GLY A 148 -1.47 -3.03 -2.73
N ARG A 149 -0.25 -2.66 -2.33
CA ARG A 149 0.67 -3.55 -1.63
C ARG A 149 1.32 -2.84 -0.45
N PHE A 150 1.48 -3.57 0.65
CA PHE A 150 2.43 -3.28 1.71
C PHE A 150 3.65 -4.21 1.50
N PRO A 151 4.73 -3.74 0.85
CA PRO A 151 5.92 -4.54 0.55
C PRO A 151 6.81 -4.59 1.78
N VAL A 152 6.53 -5.55 2.66
CA VAL A 152 7.20 -5.72 3.95
C VAL A 152 7.85 -7.09 4.05
N ASN A 153 8.96 -7.16 4.78
CA ASN A 153 9.75 -8.36 5.01
C ASN A 153 9.71 -8.84 6.46
N THR A 154 9.31 -7.97 7.40
CA THR A 154 9.21 -8.31 8.83
C THR A 154 7.88 -7.87 9.46
N GLU A 155 7.60 -8.39 10.66
CA GLU A 155 6.43 -7.98 11.45
C GLU A 155 6.54 -6.53 11.90
N GLU A 156 7.75 -6.04 12.19
CA GLU A 156 8.01 -4.66 12.59
C GLU A 156 7.74 -3.69 11.43
N GLU A 157 8.16 -4.03 10.22
CA GLU A 157 7.87 -3.24 9.02
C GLU A 157 6.35 -3.19 8.74
N LEU A 158 5.66 -4.32 8.89
CA LEU A 158 4.21 -4.39 8.77
C LEU A 158 3.50 -3.52 9.83
N ALA A 159 3.94 -3.61 11.09
CA ALA A 159 3.39 -2.77 12.15
C ALA A 159 3.61 -1.28 11.88
N LEU A 160 4.79 -0.92 11.37
CA LEU A 160 5.13 0.47 11.04
C LEU A 160 4.27 1.04 9.91
N ILE A 161 4.12 0.31 8.80
CA ILE A 161 3.31 0.79 7.66
C ILE A 161 1.81 0.87 8.02
N ILE A 162 1.32 -0.03 8.87
CA ILE A 162 -0.04 0.05 9.44
C ILE A 162 -0.18 1.32 10.29
N GLN A 163 0.77 1.57 11.19
CA GLN A 163 0.76 2.75 12.05
C GLN A 163 0.77 4.04 11.22
N LYS A 164 1.64 4.13 10.21
CA LYS A 164 1.71 5.27 9.29
C LYS A 164 0.41 5.45 8.51
N THR A 165 -0.20 4.37 8.03
CA THR A 165 -1.48 4.43 7.31
C THR A 165 -2.59 5.01 8.19
N ILE A 166 -2.73 4.51 9.42
CA ILE A 166 -3.73 5.00 10.38
C ILE A 166 -3.44 6.46 10.76
N ALA A 167 -2.17 6.81 10.98
CA ALA A 167 -1.77 8.17 11.31
C ALA A 167 -2.07 9.15 10.16
N PHE A 168 -1.82 8.74 8.91
CA PHE A 168 -2.12 9.52 7.72
C PHE A 168 -3.61 9.86 7.61
N GLU A 169 -4.47 8.84 7.74
CA GLU A 169 -5.90 9.00 7.53
C GLU A 169 -6.60 9.82 8.62
N ASN A 170 -6.05 9.85 9.85
CA ASN A 170 -6.62 10.63 10.96
C ASN A 170 -6.02 12.03 11.10
N ARG A 171 -5.04 12.39 10.27
CA ARG A 171 -4.33 13.66 10.41
C ARG A 171 -4.94 14.77 9.56
N GLN A 172 -4.94 15.96 10.14
CA GLN A 172 -5.14 17.20 9.40
C GLN A 172 -3.77 17.75 8.94
N TYR A 173 -3.68 18.06 7.66
CA TYR A 173 -2.47 18.60 7.04
C TYR A 173 -2.66 20.08 6.74
N LEU A 174 -1.57 20.84 6.84
CA LEU A 174 -1.57 22.27 6.51
C LEU A 174 -1.68 22.49 5.00
N LEU A 175 -0.96 21.69 4.23
CA LEU A 175 -1.00 21.67 2.78
C LEU A 175 -1.73 20.41 2.30
N ASP A 176 -2.66 20.62 1.37
CA ASP A 176 -3.24 19.51 0.62
C ASP A 176 -2.19 18.88 -0.29
N PHE A 177 -1.23 19.66 -0.78
CA PHE A 177 -0.32 19.23 -1.82
C PHE A 177 1.00 20.02 -1.86
N THR A 178 2.10 19.35 -2.15
CA THR A 178 3.37 19.98 -2.56
C THR A 178 3.85 19.34 -3.86
N ALA A 179 4.11 20.15 -4.88
CA ALA A 179 4.75 19.69 -6.13
C ALA A 179 6.26 19.94 -6.10
N VAL A 180 7.02 18.98 -6.62
CA VAL A 180 8.47 19.06 -6.79
C VAL A 180 8.78 18.75 -8.24
N THR A 181 9.46 19.66 -8.95
CA THR A 181 9.77 19.51 -10.37
C THR A 181 11.26 19.48 -10.63
N ASP A 182 11.68 18.49 -11.43
CA ASP A 182 13.06 18.36 -11.91
C ASP A 182 13.42 19.49 -12.89
N SER A 183 14.62 20.02 -12.73
CA SER A 183 15.21 21.08 -13.56
C SER A 183 15.67 20.62 -14.94
N ALA A 184 15.67 19.31 -15.21
CA ALA A 184 16.10 18.72 -16.47
C ALA A 184 15.24 19.14 -17.68
N ASP A 185 15.74 18.79 -18.88
CA ASP A 185 15.04 18.90 -20.15
C ASP A 185 14.43 20.29 -20.42
N GLN A 186 15.23 21.33 -20.20
CA GLN A 186 14.85 22.72 -20.46
C GLN A 186 13.57 23.16 -19.73
N LYS A 187 13.42 22.76 -18.46
CA LYS A 187 12.27 23.08 -17.59
C LYS A 187 10.97 22.37 -18.01
N PHE A 188 11.07 21.26 -18.74
CA PHE A 188 9.92 20.46 -19.16
C PHE A 188 8.97 20.14 -18.00
N PHE A 189 9.49 19.59 -16.89
CA PHE A 189 8.65 19.19 -15.75
C PHE A 189 7.98 20.38 -15.05
N SER A 190 8.68 21.51 -14.93
CA SER A 190 8.10 22.76 -14.45
C SER A 190 6.95 23.25 -15.35
N GLN A 191 7.08 23.15 -16.67
CA GLN A 191 6.03 23.53 -17.63
C GLN A 191 4.82 22.57 -17.60
N GLN A 192 5.07 21.27 -17.40
CA GLN A 192 4.01 20.30 -17.18
C GLN A 192 3.24 20.63 -15.89
N MET A 193 3.94 21.03 -14.83
CA MET A 193 3.29 21.48 -13.60
C MET A 193 2.53 22.79 -13.77
N ASP A 194 2.99 23.73 -14.61
CA ASP A 194 2.22 24.95 -14.95
C ASP A 194 0.86 24.58 -15.59
N SER A 195 0.87 23.59 -16.47
CA SER A 195 -0.35 23.09 -17.12
C SER A 195 -1.31 22.44 -16.11
N LEU A 196 -0.80 21.66 -15.16
CA LEU A 196 -1.59 21.06 -14.10
C LEU A 196 -2.12 22.09 -13.09
N ALA A 197 -1.34 23.12 -12.78
CA ALA A 197 -1.70 24.16 -11.83
C ALA A 197 -2.99 24.90 -12.22
N GLY A 198 -3.24 25.05 -13.53
CA GLY A 198 -4.49 25.62 -14.04
C GLY A 198 -5.75 24.78 -13.79
N LEU A 199 -5.58 23.50 -13.47
CA LEU A 199 -6.67 22.56 -13.15
C LEU A 199 -6.91 22.40 -11.64
N ILE A 200 -5.99 22.89 -10.80
CA ILE A 200 -6.09 22.77 -9.35
C ILE A 200 -7.20 23.69 -8.84
N PRO A 201 -8.23 23.16 -8.16
CA PRO A 201 -9.29 23.98 -7.59
C PRO A 201 -8.73 25.00 -6.60
N ARG A 202 -9.28 26.22 -6.57
CA ARG A 202 -8.84 27.29 -5.65
C ARG A 202 -8.96 26.94 -4.16
N SER A 203 -9.76 25.94 -3.82
CA SER A 203 -9.90 25.43 -2.45
C SER A 203 -8.72 24.57 -2.00
N VAL A 204 -7.88 24.11 -2.92
CA VAL A 204 -6.71 23.27 -2.62
C VAL A 204 -5.55 24.18 -2.22
N THR A 205 -5.03 23.98 -1.01
CA THR A 205 -3.86 24.71 -0.52
C THR A 205 -2.60 23.94 -0.89
N TRP A 206 -1.73 24.55 -1.71
CA TRP A 206 -0.55 23.85 -2.19
C TRP A 206 0.68 24.74 -2.34
N SER A 207 1.85 24.10 -2.36
CA SER A 207 3.14 24.74 -2.61
C SER A 207 3.92 24.03 -3.73
N ARG A 208 4.96 24.69 -4.22
CA ARG A 208 5.79 24.19 -5.32
C ARG A 208 7.27 24.41 -5.04
N ILE A 209 8.06 23.42 -5.43
CA ILE A 209 9.52 23.45 -5.43
C ILE A 209 10.00 23.15 -6.85
N ASP A 210 10.64 24.11 -7.48
CA ASP A 210 11.36 23.93 -8.74
C ASP A 210 12.85 23.90 -8.46
N THR A 211 13.58 22.92 -8.99
CA THR A 211 14.99 22.74 -8.62
C THR A 211 15.98 23.57 -9.45
N TRP A 212 15.50 24.50 -10.29
CA TRP A 212 16.35 25.42 -11.06
C TRP A 212 16.45 26.80 -10.39
N VAL A 213 17.66 27.38 -10.44
CA VAL A 213 18.11 28.51 -9.59
C VAL A 213 17.30 29.80 -9.74
N ASP A 214 16.71 30.04 -10.91
CA ASP A 214 16.01 31.30 -11.21
C ASP A 214 14.47 31.17 -11.14
N SER A 215 13.94 30.06 -10.59
CA SER A 215 12.49 29.90 -10.46
C SER A 215 11.94 30.83 -9.37
N PRO A 216 10.76 31.43 -9.55
CA PRO A 216 10.05 32.05 -8.43
C PRO A 216 9.72 31.06 -7.31
N ASN A 217 9.72 29.75 -7.61
CA ASN A 217 9.53 28.66 -6.67
C ASN A 217 10.83 27.88 -6.44
N ALA A 218 11.99 28.51 -6.60
CA ALA A 218 13.28 27.83 -6.49
C ALA A 218 13.43 27.17 -5.11
N GLY A 219 13.80 25.90 -5.09
CA GLY A 219 14.13 25.17 -3.87
C GLY A 219 15.08 24.02 -4.14
N ASN A 220 15.54 23.38 -3.07
CA ASN A 220 16.56 22.34 -3.15
C ASN A 220 16.23 21.16 -2.22
N ARG A 221 17.18 20.23 -2.06
CA ARG A 221 17.05 19.05 -1.20
C ARG A 221 16.63 19.40 0.23
N ALA A 222 17.17 20.47 0.82
CA ALA A 222 16.81 20.86 2.18
C ALA A 222 15.32 21.25 2.28
N ASP A 223 14.78 21.91 1.25
CA ASP A 223 13.35 22.26 1.19
C ASP A 223 12.47 21.02 1.03
N LEU A 224 12.91 20.04 0.23
CA LEU A 224 12.22 18.74 0.11
C LEU A 224 12.20 17.98 1.45
N LEU A 225 13.35 17.84 2.11
CA LEU A 225 13.43 17.14 3.40
C LEU A 225 12.60 17.85 4.47
N ARG A 226 12.64 19.19 4.48
CA ARG A 226 11.78 20.01 5.35
C ARG A 226 10.30 19.79 5.08
N THR A 227 9.90 19.63 3.81
CA THR A 227 8.51 19.31 3.44
C THR A 227 8.06 17.97 4.03
N PHE A 228 8.91 16.95 4.00
CA PHE A 228 8.62 15.67 4.66
C PHE A 228 8.49 15.83 6.18
N ASP A 229 9.42 16.56 6.81
CA ASP A 229 9.45 16.74 8.27
C ASP A 229 8.27 17.58 8.80
N GLU A 230 7.87 18.64 8.07
CA GLU A 230 6.72 19.49 8.41
C GLU A 230 5.38 18.77 8.11
N GLY A 231 5.39 17.84 7.16
CA GLY A 231 4.25 17.02 6.74
C GLY A 231 3.43 17.68 5.63
N CYS A 232 3.29 16.98 4.51
CA CYS A 232 2.40 17.34 3.41
C CYS A 232 1.41 16.20 3.17
N ARG A 233 0.14 16.48 2.87
CA ARG A 233 -0.81 15.38 2.65
C ARG A 233 -0.44 14.59 1.40
N ASN A 234 -0.16 15.31 0.32
CA ASN A 234 0.24 14.73 -0.96
C ASN A 234 1.53 15.40 -1.44
N LEU A 235 2.51 14.61 -1.85
CA LEU A 235 3.73 15.08 -2.51
C LEU A 235 3.73 14.56 -3.94
N LEU A 236 3.63 15.45 -4.93
CA LEU A 236 3.84 15.08 -6.33
C LEU A 236 5.26 15.40 -6.73
N PHE A 237 5.97 14.39 -7.21
CA PHE A 237 7.25 14.60 -7.87
C PHE A 237 7.10 14.35 -9.37
N LEU A 238 7.57 15.29 -10.19
CA LEU A 238 7.68 15.13 -11.64
C LEU A 238 9.15 15.26 -12.05
N GLY A 239 9.73 14.18 -12.56
CA GLY A 239 11.14 14.23 -12.93
C GLY A 239 11.73 12.89 -13.33
N HIS A 240 13.04 12.91 -13.58
CA HIS A 240 13.81 11.68 -13.75
C HIS A 240 14.03 11.02 -12.39
N THR A 241 13.97 9.69 -12.37
CA THR A 241 14.21 8.87 -11.19
C THR A 241 14.83 7.55 -11.59
N ASN A 242 15.36 6.82 -10.63
CA ASN A 242 15.67 5.40 -10.72
C ASN A 242 15.34 4.71 -9.39
N GLU A 243 15.79 3.48 -9.19
CA GLU A 243 15.50 2.66 -8.01
C GLU A 243 16.01 3.26 -6.69
N HIS A 244 17.03 4.12 -6.74
CA HIS A 244 17.73 4.63 -5.54
C HIS A 244 17.77 6.16 -5.42
N GLN A 245 17.28 6.91 -6.41
CA GLN A 245 17.28 8.37 -6.37
C GLN A 245 16.20 9.06 -7.19
N TRP A 246 15.88 10.28 -6.75
CA TRP A 246 15.11 11.26 -7.53
C TRP A 246 16.04 12.34 -8.08
N MET A 247 15.83 12.68 -9.35
CA MET A 247 16.64 13.53 -10.22
C MET A 247 18.03 13.00 -10.55
N ARG A 248 18.55 13.38 -11.73
CA ARG A 248 19.94 13.08 -12.12
C ARG A 248 20.97 13.78 -11.24
N ASP A 249 20.65 14.99 -10.78
CA ASP A 249 21.47 15.78 -9.86
C ASP A 249 21.27 15.39 -8.38
N SER A 250 20.71 14.19 -8.14
CA SER A 250 20.61 13.53 -6.84
C SER A 250 19.80 14.30 -5.80
N LEU A 251 18.68 14.95 -6.18
CA LEU A 251 17.84 15.72 -5.24
C LEU A 251 17.50 14.91 -3.99
N LEU A 252 17.08 13.66 -4.16
CA LEU A 252 16.86 12.73 -3.06
C LEU A 252 17.58 11.42 -3.36
N LEU A 253 18.52 11.03 -2.50
CA LEU A 253 19.15 9.71 -2.53
C LEU A 253 18.52 8.81 -1.47
N ILE A 254 18.50 7.50 -1.67
CA ILE A 254 18.08 6.52 -0.66
C ILE A 254 18.82 6.70 0.68
N THR A 255 20.09 7.08 0.64
CA THR A 255 20.90 7.37 1.84
C THR A 255 20.48 8.64 2.57
N ASN A 256 19.74 9.55 1.93
CA ASN A 256 19.20 10.73 2.59
C ASN A 256 18.00 10.41 3.47
N LEU A 257 17.33 9.27 3.28
CA LEU A 257 16.15 8.90 4.06
C LEU A 257 16.45 8.70 5.53
N ALA A 258 17.69 8.31 5.88
CA ALA A 258 18.16 8.25 7.27
C ALA A 258 18.18 9.62 7.99
N ARG A 259 18.02 10.72 7.24
CA ARG A 259 17.96 12.09 7.78
C ARG A 259 16.53 12.57 8.03
N LEU A 260 15.51 11.84 7.57
CA LEU A 260 14.11 12.18 7.82
C LEU A 260 13.79 11.98 9.29
N ASN A 261 12.96 12.86 9.84
CA ASN A 261 12.48 12.71 11.19
C ASN A 261 11.51 11.51 11.25
N PRO A 262 11.80 10.43 12.01
CA PRO A 262 10.91 9.26 12.07
C PRO A 262 9.56 9.57 12.73
N ALA A 263 9.46 10.67 13.48
CA ALA A 263 8.21 11.17 14.05
C ALA A 263 7.46 12.14 13.11
N ALA A 264 7.99 12.38 11.91
CA ALA A 264 7.34 13.23 10.93
C ALA A 264 5.99 12.66 10.50
N PRO A 265 5.04 13.51 10.10
CA PRO A 265 3.77 13.04 9.56
C PRO A 265 3.96 12.25 8.26
N PRO A 266 3.32 11.09 8.09
CA PRO A 266 3.36 10.37 6.83
C PRO A 266 2.73 11.21 5.72
N SER A 267 3.17 11.02 4.48
CA SER A 267 2.67 11.72 3.29
C SER A 267 2.31 10.71 2.22
N LEU A 268 1.28 10.98 1.40
CA LEU A 268 1.07 10.22 0.17
C LEU A 268 2.01 10.77 -0.91
N VAL A 269 2.92 9.93 -1.41
CA VAL A 269 3.81 10.32 -2.51
C VAL A 269 3.25 9.83 -3.84
N ILE A 270 3.02 10.77 -4.76
CA ILE A 270 2.68 10.49 -6.15
C ILE A 270 3.94 10.75 -6.98
N LEU A 271 4.52 9.68 -7.52
CA LEU A 271 5.78 9.75 -8.23
C LEU A 271 5.55 9.62 -9.74
N MET A 272 5.84 10.68 -10.50
CA MET A 272 5.88 10.66 -11.95
C MET A 272 7.35 10.58 -12.40
N GLY A 273 7.88 9.36 -12.39
CA GLY A 273 9.26 9.04 -12.76
C GLY A 273 9.43 7.56 -13.11
N CYS A 274 10.61 7.19 -13.61
CA CYS A 274 10.94 5.81 -14.02
C CYS A 274 11.49 4.95 -12.87
N ASP A 275 11.40 3.63 -13.02
CA ASP A 275 12.13 2.63 -12.25
C ASP A 275 12.02 2.75 -10.72
N ASN A 276 10.83 3.11 -10.23
CA ASN A 276 10.49 3.13 -8.81
C ASN A 276 9.44 2.05 -8.54
N ASN A 277 9.89 0.93 -7.96
CA ASN A 277 9.11 -0.28 -7.79
C ASN A 277 9.60 -1.07 -6.56
N PHE A 278 8.84 -2.07 -6.13
CA PHE A 278 9.17 -2.99 -5.03
C PHE A 278 9.52 -4.41 -5.56
N ALA A 279 9.99 -4.50 -6.80
CA ALA A 279 10.18 -5.78 -7.49
C ALA A 279 11.59 -6.37 -7.30
N LEU A 280 12.47 -5.69 -6.57
CA LEU A 280 13.86 -6.09 -6.37
C LEU A 280 14.02 -6.84 -5.04
N ALA A 281 13.82 -8.15 -5.07
CA ALA A 281 13.83 -9.02 -3.88
C ALA A 281 15.11 -8.97 -3.01
N HIS A 282 16.21 -8.38 -3.50
CA HIS A 282 17.50 -8.33 -2.79
C HIS A 282 18.10 -6.92 -2.70
N ASP A 283 17.35 -5.88 -3.11
CA ASP A 283 17.82 -4.50 -3.09
C ASP A 283 16.66 -3.57 -2.75
N SER A 284 16.68 -2.99 -1.54
CA SER A 284 15.63 -2.06 -1.13
C SER A 284 15.69 -0.81 -1.98
N THR A 285 14.62 -0.55 -2.71
CA THR A 285 14.45 0.67 -3.48
C THR A 285 14.12 1.87 -2.57
N ILE A 286 14.26 3.07 -3.11
CA ILE A 286 13.90 4.30 -2.42
C ILE A 286 12.42 4.34 -2.05
N VAL A 287 11.54 3.71 -2.83
CA VAL A 287 10.10 3.63 -2.52
C VAL A 287 9.85 2.74 -1.31
N GLU A 288 10.46 1.56 -1.25
CA GLU A 288 10.30 0.66 -0.09
C GLU A 288 10.82 1.30 1.20
N ARG A 289 11.93 2.05 1.12
CA ARG A 289 12.49 2.77 2.27
C ARG A 289 11.67 3.98 2.72
N LEU A 290 10.77 4.51 1.88
CA LEU A 290 9.87 5.61 2.24
C LEU A 290 8.62 5.12 2.98
N LEU A 291 8.23 3.86 2.79
CA LEU A 291 7.07 3.23 3.42
C LEU A 291 7.27 2.97 4.91
#